data_AF-A2DV33-F1
#
_entry.id   AF-A2DV33-F1
#
_cell.length_a   1.000
_cell.length_b   1.000
_cell.length_c   1.000
_cell.angle_alpha   90.00
_cell.angle_beta   90.00
_cell.angle_gamma   90.00
#
_symmetry.space_group_name_H-M   'P 1'
#
loop_
_entity.id
_entity.type
_entity.pdbx_description
1 polymer ?
#
loop_
_entity_poly.entity_id
_entity_poly.type
_entity_poly.pdbx_seq_one_letter_code
_entity_poly.pdbx_strand_id
1 'polypeptide(L)'
;MYSPYTTYGGGGPGQFCGGGSSDIRLKPGDFEEFDGLKSRIIVAGGSGSGDGIEGVTELDQGGSAGGLAGFSSQLNYSNGGSHISGGFGEGVYKGRFGFGGGNKDRTLENGIDGNGSGGGGYFGGSASRNDSYAGGAGGSSFISGHKGCIAIAEDFTEENMKFSESYDPSIHFSGLSFFNTEMIDGNHYMPLPNGSYGYGNTGNGVIRIT
;
A
#
# COMPACT_ATOMS: atom_id res chain seq x y z
N MET A 1 -14.97 -5.68 8.29
CA MET A 1 -15.07 -6.91 7.49
C MET A 1 -13.81 -7.70 7.76
N TYR A 2 -13.92 -8.80 8.49
CA TYR A 2 -12.79 -9.68 8.80
C TYR A 2 -12.23 -10.31 7.53
N SER A 3 -10.92 -10.29 7.36
CA SER A 3 -10.24 -11.05 6.30
C SER A 3 -9.04 -11.80 6.88
N PRO A 4 -9.07 -13.15 6.91
CA PRO A 4 -7.93 -13.95 7.33
C PRO A 4 -6.77 -13.94 6.33
N TYR A 5 -6.99 -13.38 5.14
CA TYR A 5 -6.04 -13.32 4.04
C TYR A 5 -5.80 -11.87 3.61
N THR A 6 -4.68 -11.65 2.93
CA THR A 6 -4.44 -10.39 2.23
C THR A 6 -5.54 -10.14 1.22
N THR A 7 -6.00 -8.89 1.12
CA THR A 7 -6.96 -8.51 0.08
C THR A 7 -6.30 -8.56 -1.29
N TYR A 8 -7.10 -8.71 -2.34
CA TYR A 8 -6.61 -8.64 -3.71
C TYR A 8 -5.85 -7.31 -3.91
N GLY A 9 -4.66 -7.36 -4.50
CA GLY A 9 -3.77 -6.19 -4.60
C GLY A 9 -2.91 -5.95 -3.34
N GLY A 10 -2.92 -6.87 -2.38
CA GLY A 10 -1.94 -6.94 -1.30
C GLY A 10 -2.24 -6.13 -0.05
N GLY A 11 -3.47 -5.71 0.21
CA GLY A 11 -3.81 -5.10 1.50
C GLY A 11 -3.64 -6.11 2.64
N GLY A 12 -3.15 -5.63 3.79
CA GLY A 12 -2.82 -6.48 4.93
C GLY A 12 -4.04 -7.16 5.57
N PRO A 13 -3.87 -8.34 6.19
CA PRO A 13 -4.93 -9.06 6.87
C PRO A 13 -5.21 -8.52 8.28
N GLY A 14 -6.45 -8.64 8.75
CA GLY A 14 -6.85 -8.23 10.10
C GLY A 14 -8.36 -8.16 10.27
N GLN A 15 -8.80 -7.66 11.42
CA GLN A 15 -10.22 -7.38 11.68
C GLN A 15 -10.79 -6.40 10.64
N PHE A 16 -10.02 -5.36 10.33
CA PHE A 16 -10.22 -4.52 9.18
C PHE A 16 -8.99 -4.66 8.29
N CYS A 17 -9.25 -5.10 7.06
CA CYS A 17 -8.22 -5.32 6.08
C CYS A 17 -7.85 -4.03 5.34
N GLY A 18 -6.59 -3.91 4.95
CA GLY A 18 -6.12 -2.79 4.16
C GLY A 18 -6.66 -2.82 2.74
N GLY A 19 -6.70 -1.66 2.10
CA GLY A 19 -7.01 -1.52 0.68
C GLY A 19 -5.94 -2.15 -0.21
N GLY A 20 -6.37 -2.74 -1.32
CA GLY A 20 -5.49 -3.32 -2.32
C GLY A 20 -4.87 -2.27 -3.24
N SER A 21 -3.70 -2.58 -3.79
CA SER A 21 -3.16 -1.84 -4.93
C SER A 21 -3.80 -2.27 -6.25
N SER A 22 -3.85 -1.34 -7.20
CA SER A 22 -4.10 -1.66 -8.61
C SER A 22 -2.77 -1.56 -9.36
N ASP A 23 -2.51 -2.48 -10.28
CA ASP A 23 -1.22 -2.49 -10.99
C ASP A 23 -1.34 -2.98 -12.44
N ILE A 24 -0.34 -2.62 -13.26
CA ILE A 24 -0.16 -3.11 -14.63
C ILE A 24 1.13 -3.93 -14.66
N ARG A 25 1.01 -5.20 -15.07
CA ARG A 25 2.10 -6.20 -15.10
C ARG A 25 2.51 -6.54 -16.52
N LEU A 26 3.80 -6.83 -16.71
CA LEU A 26 4.31 -7.42 -17.95
C LEU A 26 4.20 -8.95 -17.95
N LYS A 27 4.25 -9.58 -16.77
CA LYS A 27 4.05 -11.02 -16.62
C LYS A 27 2.67 -11.28 -16.03
N PRO A 28 1.83 -12.13 -16.67
CA PRO A 28 0.58 -12.58 -16.06
C PRO A 28 0.90 -13.53 -14.90
N GLY A 29 -0.07 -13.71 -14.02
CA GLY A 29 0.05 -14.60 -12.86
C GLY A 29 -0.88 -14.17 -11.74
N ASP A 30 -0.85 -14.93 -10.65
CA ASP A 30 -1.57 -14.57 -9.43
C ASP A 30 -0.97 -13.30 -8.82
N PHE A 31 -1.76 -12.55 -8.04
CA PHE A 31 -1.34 -11.22 -7.61
C PHE A 31 -0.12 -11.28 -6.68
N GLU A 32 0.03 -12.37 -5.95
CA GLU A 32 1.10 -12.66 -5.00
C GLU A 32 2.34 -13.31 -5.60
N GLU A 33 2.28 -13.74 -6.86
CA GLU A 33 3.41 -14.38 -7.53
C GLU A 33 4.55 -13.36 -7.68
N PHE A 34 5.72 -13.70 -7.12
CA PHE A 34 6.83 -12.76 -6.99
C PHE A 34 7.32 -12.24 -8.35
N ASP A 35 7.38 -13.11 -9.36
CA ASP A 35 7.76 -12.73 -10.72
C ASP A 35 6.75 -11.78 -11.37
N GLY A 36 5.45 -11.99 -11.10
CA GLY A 36 4.38 -11.08 -11.49
C GLY A 36 4.52 -9.72 -10.79
N LEU A 37 4.75 -9.72 -9.47
CA LEU A 37 4.94 -8.49 -8.67
C LEU A 37 6.14 -7.68 -9.12
N LYS A 38 7.26 -8.33 -9.44
CA LYS A 38 8.45 -7.64 -9.97
C LYS A 38 8.18 -7.00 -11.33
N SER A 39 7.28 -7.56 -12.12
CA SER A 39 6.97 -7.08 -13.48
C SER A 39 6.02 -5.88 -13.54
N ARG A 40 5.64 -5.32 -12.39
CA ARG A 40 4.73 -4.18 -12.29
C ARG A 40 5.39 -2.89 -12.78
N ILE A 41 4.82 -2.28 -13.81
CA ILE A 41 5.32 -1.02 -14.41
C ILE A 41 4.51 0.21 -14.00
N ILE A 42 3.28 0.01 -13.52
CA ILE A 42 2.46 1.00 -12.83
C ILE A 42 1.84 0.33 -11.61
N VAL A 43 1.83 1.01 -10.47
CA VAL A 43 1.17 0.62 -9.22
C VAL A 43 0.50 1.86 -8.62
N ALA A 44 -0.80 1.77 -8.35
CA ALA A 44 -1.52 2.73 -7.52
C ALA A 44 -1.74 2.10 -6.15
N GLY A 45 -1.20 2.72 -5.10
CA GLY A 45 -1.26 2.22 -3.73
C GLY A 45 -2.69 2.13 -3.19
N GLY A 46 -2.89 1.25 -2.20
CA GLY A 46 -4.11 1.13 -1.40
C GLY A 46 -3.97 1.82 -0.05
N SER A 47 -5.10 2.24 0.55
CA SER A 47 -5.11 2.85 1.88
C SER A 47 -4.98 1.81 2.99
N GLY A 48 -4.50 2.22 4.16
CA GLY A 48 -4.72 1.45 5.38
C GLY A 48 -6.19 1.48 5.81
N SER A 49 -6.60 0.55 6.67
CA SER A 49 -7.92 0.60 7.28
C SER A 49 -7.91 1.32 8.61
N GLY A 50 -9.01 2.00 8.94
CA GLY A 50 -9.21 2.53 10.29
C GLY A 50 -9.59 1.43 11.27
N ASP A 51 -9.44 1.73 12.56
CA ASP A 51 -9.88 0.87 13.66
C ASP A 51 -10.35 1.68 14.87
N GLY A 52 -11.18 1.07 15.71
CA GLY A 52 -11.62 1.61 17.00
C GLY A 52 -12.75 0.78 17.64
N ILE A 53 -13.09 1.09 18.91
CA ILE A 53 -14.10 0.33 19.67
C ILE A 53 -15.51 0.93 19.52
N GLU A 54 -16.49 0.02 19.44
CA GLU A 54 -17.90 0.33 19.54
C GLU A 54 -18.23 0.97 20.91
N GLY A 55 -18.68 2.24 20.89
CA GLY A 55 -19.10 2.97 22.10
C GLY A 55 -18.06 3.91 22.71
N VAL A 56 -16.85 4.01 22.14
CA VAL A 56 -15.85 5.05 22.47
C VAL A 56 -15.66 5.98 21.27
N THR A 57 -15.37 7.25 21.52
CA THR A 57 -15.20 8.28 20.47
C THR A 57 -13.82 8.28 19.81
N GLU A 58 -12.91 7.39 20.21
CA GLU A 58 -11.55 7.31 19.67
C GLU A 58 -11.50 6.30 18.50
N LEU A 59 -11.37 6.83 17.28
CA LEU A 59 -11.15 6.09 16.06
C LEU A 59 -9.80 6.53 15.48
N ASP A 60 -8.90 5.60 15.22
CA ASP A 60 -7.70 5.88 14.43
C ASP A 60 -8.01 5.61 12.96
N GLN A 61 -8.15 6.67 12.16
CA GLN A 61 -8.39 6.54 10.74
C GLN A 61 -7.15 5.97 10.04
N GLY A 62 -7.39 5.06 9.09
CA GLY A 62 -6.34 4.50 8.27
C GLY A 62 -5.68 5.57 7.40
N GLY A 63 -4.38 5.44 7.20
CA GLY A 63 -3.63 6.33 6.32
C GLY A 63 -4.00 6.12 4.86
N SER A 64 -4.16 7.20 4.11
CA SER A 64 -4.41 7.15 2.67
C SER A 64 -3.22 6.57 1.91
N ALA A 65 -3.50 5.94 0.77
CA ALA A 65 -2.45 5.62 -0.21
C ALA A 65 -1.73 6.90 -0.64
N GLY A 66 -0.48 6.79 -1.05
CA GLY A 66 0.24 7.96 -1.52
C GLY A 66 1.12 7.74 -2.72
N GLY A 67 1.64 8.86 -3.23
CA GLY A 67 2.51 8.90 -4.39
C GLY A 67 3.84 8.22 -4.08
N LEU A 68 4.85 9.03 -3.73
CA LEU A 68 6.17 8.47 -3.41
C LEU A 68 6.23 7.72 -2.06
N ALA A 69 5.31 8.06 -1.17
CA ALA A 69 5.13 7.40 0.11
C ALA A 69 3.64 7.41 0.47
N GLY A 70 3.18 6.35 1.12
CA GLY A 70 1.85 6.30 1.73
C GLY A 70 1.80 7.12 3.02
N PHE A 71 0.58 7.41 3.48
CA PHE A 71 0.39 8.17 4.72
C PHE A 71 0.27 7.25 5.93
N SER A 72 0.75 7.76 7.07
CA SER A 72 0.54 7.16 8.39
C SER A 72 -0.94 7.15 8.77
N SER A 73 -1.32 6.31 9.74
CA SER A 73 -2.63 6.43 10.38
C SER A 73 -2.76 7.78 11.10
N GLN A 74 -3.99 8.22 11.36
CA GLN A 74 -4.27 9.55 11.91
C GLN A 74 -3.57 9.80 13.25
N LEU A 75 -3.49 8.78 14.11
CA LEU A 75 -2.80 8.82 15.40
C LEU A 75 -1.31 8.41 15.32
N ASN A 76 -0.79 8.16 14.11
CA ASN A 76 0.60 7.80 13.82
C ASN A 76 1.11 6.49 14.46
N TYR A 77 0.21 5.56 14.76
CA TYR A 77 0.59 4.22 15.23
C TYR A 77 1.19 3.35 14.11
N SER A 78 0.82 3.63 12.86
CA SER A 78 1.33 2.97 11.65
C SER A 78 1.93 3.98 10.69
N ASN A 79 3.00 3.63 9.97
CA ASN A 79 3.61 4.48 8.95
C ASN A 79 3.48 3.90 7.55
N GLY A 80 3.37 4.78 6.56
CA GLY A 80 3.17 4.38 5.17
C GLY A 80 4.39 3.74 4.52
N GLY A 81 4.15 2.99 3.45
CA GLY A 81 5.22 2.43 2.60
C GLY A 81 5.92 3.52 1.78
N SER A 82 7.20 3.31 1.47
CA SER A 82 8.00 4.19 0.60
C SER A 82 8.28 3.51 -0.74
N HIS A 83 9.12 4.11 -1.59
CA HIS A 83 9.61 3.43 -2.80
C HIS A 83 10.65 2.34 -2.57
N ILE A 84 11.26 2.30 -1.39
CA ILE A 84 12.41 1.43 -1.10
C ILE A 84 12.20 0.57 0.13
N SER A 85 11.05 0.67 0.79
CA SER A 85 10.74 -0.08 1.98
C SER A 85 9.25 -0.09 2.24
N GLY A 86 8.77 -1.18 2.84
CA GLY A 86 7.44 -1.19 3.45
C GLY A 86 7.39 -0.28 4.66
N GLY A 87 6.18 0.12 5.02
CA GLY A 87 5.93 0.94 6.19
C GLY A 87 6.44 0.27 7.47
N PHE A 88 6.95 1.09 8.39
CA PHE A 88 7.44 0.65 9.70
C PHE A 88 6.87 1.57 10.79
N GLY A 89 6.05 1.03 11.71
CA GLY A 89 5.42 1.79 12.80
C GLY A 89 5.73 1.25 14.19
N GLU A 90 4.99 1.70 15.20
CA GLU A 90 4.99 1.07 16.54
C GLU A 90 4.38 -0.33 16.45
N GLY A 91 5.22 -1.34 16.16
CA GLY A 91 4.76 -2.72 16.09
C GLY A 91 5.58 -3.61 15.16
N VAL A 92 5.13 -4.85 15.05
CA VAL A 92 5.82 -5.93 14.33
C VAL A 92 5.30 -6.16 12.91
N TYR A 93 4.15 -5.59 12.54
CA TYR A 93 3.47 -5.86 11.28
C TYR A 93 3.88 -4.84 10.21
N LYS A 94 5.07 -5.05 9.65
CA LYS A 94 5.63 -4.22 8.59
C LYS A 94 4.95 -4.50 7.25
N GLY A 95 4.83 -3.46 6.43
CA GLY A 95 4.58 -3.67 5.00
C GLY A 95 5.81 -4.28 4.32
N ARG A 96 5.62 -4.80 3.11
CA ARG A 96 6.68 -5.34 2.25
C ARG A 96 6.38 -5.04 0.78
N PHE A 97 7.21 -5.56 -0.12
CA PHE A 97 7.04 -5.32 -1.55
C PHE A 97 5.71 -5.90 -2.04
N GLY A 98 4.80 -5.05 -2.52
CA GLY A 98 3.47 -5.48 -2.95
C GLY A 98 2.41 -5.58 -1.84
N PHE A 99 2.80 -5.69 -0.56
CA PHE A 99 1.85 -6.04 0.51
C PHE A 99 1.89 -5.11 1.72
N GLY A 100 0.72 -4.79 2.25
CA GLY A 100 0.56 -4.14 3.54
C GLY A 100 0.77 -5.11 4.71
N GLY A 101 1.20 -4.56 5.85
CA GLY A 101 1.34 -5.31 7.09
C GLY A 101 -0.01 -5.56 7.76
N GLY A 102 -0.12 -6.65 8.50
CA GLY A 102 -1.31 -6.99 9.27
C GLY A 102 -1.17 -8.31 10.03
N ASN A 103 -2.19 -8.66 10.81
CA ASN A 103 -2.29 -9.93 11.52
C ASN A 103 -3.72 -10.49 11.47
N LYS A 104 -3.89 -11.61 10.78
CA LYS A 104 -5.17 -12.32 10.64
C LYS A 104 -5.77 -12.85 11.96
N ASP A 105 -4.96 -13.00 13.00
CA ASP A 105 -5.38 -13.59 14.26
C ASP A 105 -5.87 -12.53 15.27
N ARG A 106 -5.66 -11.23 14.98
CA ARG A 106 -6.15 -10.13 15.82
C ARG A 106 -7.56 -9.72 15.43
N THR A 107 -8.51 -10.35 16.10
CA THR A 107 -9.94 -10.09 15.94
C THR A 107 -10.61 -10.01 17.30
N LEU A 108 -11.63 -9.14 17.42
CA LEU A 108 -12.50 -9.06 18.59
C LEU A 108 -13.10 -10.43 18.96
N GLU A 109 -13.38 -11.29 17.97
CA GLU A 109 -13.90 -12.65 18.19
C GLU A 109 -12.91 -13.55 18.96
N ASN A 110 -11.61 -13.32 18.80
CA ASN A 110 -10.56 -14.06 19.49
C ASN A 110 -10.25 -13.50 20.90
N GLY A 111 -11.01 -12.50 21.38
CA GLY A 111 -10.78 -11.85 22.67
C GLY A 111 -9.49 -11.02 22.74
N ILE A 112 -8.92 -10.71 21.57
CA ILE A 112 -7.79 -9.80 21.39
C ILE A 112 -8.38 -8.57 20.71
N ASP A 113 -8.01 -7.36 21.14
CA ASP A 113 -8.46 -6.20 20.39
C ASP A 113 -8.00 -6.29 18.92
N GLY A 114 -8.91 -5.91 18.03
CA GLY A 114 -8.72 -5.91 16.59
C GLY A 114 -7.53 -5.06 16.14
N ASN A 115 -7.23 -5.13 14.86
CA ASN A 115 -6.28 -4.20 14.25
C ASN A 115 -6.79 -3.70 12.90
N GLY A 116 -6.48 -2.43 12.63
CA GLY A 116 -6.40 -1.91 11.27
C GLY A 116 -5.15 -2.45 10.57
N SER A 117 -5.25 -2.68 9.27
CA SER A 117 -4.19 -3.27 8.47
C SER A 117 -3.69 -2.30 7.40
N GLY A 118 -2.41 -2.42 7.04
CA GLY A 118 -1.77 -1.55 6.06
C GLY A 118 -2.27 -1.81 4.64
N GLY A 119 -2.29 -0.78 3.81
CA GLY A 119 -2.64 -0.87 2.40
C GLY A 119 -1.53 -1.50 1.56
N GLY A 120 -1.91 -2.18 0.49
CA GLY A 120 -0.97 -2.66 -0.53
C GLY A 120 -0.35 -1.51 -1.33
N GLY A 121 0.68 -1.78 -2.11
CA GLY A 121 1.35 -0.74 -2.90
C GLY A 121 2.55 -1.26 -3.68
N TYR A 122 3.37 -0.34 -4.18
CA TYR A 122 4.69 -0.71 -4.65
C TYR A 122 5.48 -1.31 -3.48
N PHE A 123 5.49 -0.59 -2.36
CA PHE A 123 5.62 -1.18 -1.03
C PHE A 123 4.41 -0.80 -0.17
N GLY A 124 3.89 -1.77 0.60
CA GLY A 124 2.71 -1.55 1.42
C GLY A 124 2.99 -0.80 2.72
N GLY A 125 1.93 -0.26 3.32
CA GLY A 125 1.97 0.38 4.63
C GLY A 125 2.02 -0.62 5.79
N SER A 126 2.33 -0.15 7.00
CA SER A 126 2.35 -1.00 8.20
C SER A 126 0.98 -1.13 8.87
N ALA A 127 0.91 -2.05 9.83
CA ALA A 127 -0.10 -2.09 10.87
C ALA A 127 0.55 -1.99 12.26
N SER A 128 -0.20 -1.50 13.24
CA SER A 128 0.28 -1.35 14.61
C SER A 128 0.15 -2.65 15.41
N ARG A 129 0.97 -2.78 16.45
CA ARG A 129 0.82 -3.83 17.49
C ARG A 129 -0.11 -3.40 18.62
N ASN A 130 -0.43 -2.11 18.73
CA ASN A 130 -1.31 -1.61 19.78
C ASN A 130 -2.65 -2.35 19.72
N ASP A 131 -3.11 -2.87 20.86
CA ASP A 131 -4.46 -3.41 21.06
C ASP A 131 -5.50 -2.29 21.12
N SER A 132 -5.11 -1.11 21.57
CA SER A 132 -6.02 0.00 21.78
C SER A 132 -6.17 0.90 20.54
N TYR A 133 -6.93 0.46 19.53
CA TYR A 133 -7.46 1.28 18.43
C TYR A 133 -6.41 1.85 17.47
N ALA A 134 -5.81 0.99 16.65
CA ALA A 134 -4.77 1.43 15.73
C ALA A 134 -5.09 1.13 14.28
N GLY A 135 -5.19 2.20 13.49
CA GLY A 135 -5.36 2.17 12.06
C GLY A 135 -4.08 1.71 11.37
N GLY A 136 -4.24 1.12 10.19
CA GLY A 136 -3.15 0.81 9.28
C GLY A 136 -2.74 2.03 8.46
N ALA A 137 -1.56 1.97 7.87
CA ALA A 137 -1.04 3.02 6.99
C ALA A 137 -1.17 2.66 5.50
N GLY A 138 -1.13 3.66 4.61
CA GLY A 138 -1.24 3.45 3.17
C GLY A 138 0.05 2.95 2.52
N GLY A 139 -0.08 2.32 1.35
CA GLY A 139 1.05 1.95 0.51
C GLY A 139 1.51 3.08 -0.42
N SER A 140 2.73 2.93 -0.96
CA SER A 140 3.28 3.80 -2.00
C SER A 140 2.78 3.40 -3.39
N SER A 141 2.82 4.34 -4.32
CA SER A 141 2.55 4.15 -5.74
C SER A 141 3.86 4.04 -6.52
N PHE A 142 3.81 3.64 -7.79
CA PHE A 142 4.95 3.60 -8.68
C PHE A 142 4.49 3.77 -10.12
N ILE A 143 5.22 4.56 -10.90
CA ILE A 143 5.04 4.63 -12.35
C ILE A 143 6.44 4.64 -12.95
N SER A 144 6.73 3.69 -13.83
CA SER A 144 8.03 3.63 -14.50
C SER A 144 8.28 4.92 -15.29
N GLY A 145 9.39 5.61 -15.01
CA GLY A 145 9.72 6.91 -15.62
C GLY A 145 9.11 8.13 -14.94
N HIS A 146 8.35 7.97 -13.84
CA HIS A 146 7.84 9.11 -13.08
C HIS A 146 8.91 9.67 -12.14
N LYS A 147 9.06 10.99 -12.13
CA LYS A 147 10.08 11.68 -11.35
C LYS A 147 9.98 11.33 -9.86
N GLY A 148 11.11 10.92 -9.28
CA GLY A 148 11.21 10.59 -7.85
C GLY A 148 10.89 9.13 -7.52
N CYS A 149 10.32 8.36 -8.45
CA CYS A 149 10.21 6.91 -8.28
C CYS A 149 11.59 6.24 -8.30
N ILE A 150 11.70 5.11 -7.62
CA ILE A 150 12.88 4.24 -7.65
C ILE A 150 12.42 2.83 -7.98
N ALA A 151 12.88 2.31 -9.12
CA ALA A 151 12.61 0.95 -9.56
C ALA A 151 13.46 -0.05 -8.77
N ILE A 152 12.91 -1.24 -8.52
CA ILE A 152 13.68 -2.39 -8.08
C ILE A 152 14.67 -2.82 -9.18
N ALA A 153 15.79 -3.40 -8.78
CA ALA A 153 16.68 -4.07 -9.72
C ALA A 153 16.05 -5.38 -10.23
N GLU A 154 16.50 -5.87 -11.38
CA GLU A 154 16.01 -7.15 -11.95
C GLU A 154 16.24 -8.35 -11.00
N ASP A 155 17.38 -8.32 -10.30
CA ASP A 155 17.80 -9.32 -9.31
C ASP A 155 17.30 -9.02 -7.88
N PHE A 156 16.31 -8.13 -7.72
CA PHE A 156 15.67 -7.86 -6.43
C PHE A 156 15.07 -9.13 -5.79
N THR A 157 15.33 -9.31 -4.50
CA THR A 157 14.63 -10.25 -3.60
C THR A 157 14.23 -9.55 -2.30
N GLU A 158 13.31 -10.11 -1.53
CA GLU A 158 12.93 -9.51 -0.24
C GLU A 158 14.06 -9.61 0.81
N GLU A 159 14.96 -10.59 0.68
CA GLU A 159 16.15 -10.76 1.53
C GLU A 159 17.30 -9.84 1.10
N ASN A 160 17.29 -9.40 -0.16
CA ASN A 160 18.32 -8.57 -0.76
C ASN A 160 17.68 -7.48 -1.61
N MET A 161 17.18 -6.46 -0.93
CA MET A 161 16.44 -5.35 -1.54
C MET A 161 17.37 -4.44 -2.34
N LYS A 162 17.55 -4.75 -3.61
CA LYS A 162 18.33 -3.96 -4.58
C LYS A 162 17.44 -3.06 -5.43
N PHE A 163 17.95 -1.87 -5.72
CA PHE A 163 17.25 -0.84 -6.49
C PHE A 163 18.08 -0.43 -7.71
N SER A 164 17.43 0.20 -8.68
CA SER A 164 18.09 0.69 -9.89
C SER A 164 19.19 1.70 -9.57
N GLU A 165 20.39 1.45 -10.07
CA GLU A 165 21.55 2.36 -10.01
C GLU A 165 21.78 3.07 -11.35
N SER A 166 20.82 2.98 -12.27
CA SER A 166 20.90 3.63 -13.58
C SER A 166 20.82 5.16 -13.47
N TYR A 167 21.15 5.86 -14.56
CA TYR A 167 21.06 7.33 -14.60
C TYR A 167 19.66 7.85 -14.27
N ASP A 168 18.62 7.15 -14.72
CA ASP A 168 17.23 7.41 -14.31
C ASP A 168 16.69 6.21 -13.51
N PRO A 169 16.81 6.24 -12.17
CA PRO A 169 16.42 5.13 -11.32
C PRO A 169 14.90 4.88 -11.32
N SER A 170 14.09 5.75 -11.91
CA SER A 170 12.63 5.58 -11.96
C SER A 170 12.17 4.56 -13.01
N ILE A 171 13.04 4.19 -13.95
CA ILE A 171 12.69 3.29 -15.05
C ILE A 171 12.80 1.84 -14.58
N HIS A 172 11.70 1.11 -14.69
CA HIS A 172 11.60 -0.33 -14.44
C HIS A 172 12.64 -1.11 -15.28
N PHE A 173 13.22 -2.18 -14.73
CA PHE A 173 14.32 -2.93 -15.36
C PHE A 173 14.02 -3.47 -16.77
N SER A 174 12.75 -3.56 -17.17
CA SER A 174 12.35 -3.85 -18.56
C SER A 174 12.74 -2.78 -19.59
N GLY A 175 13.06 -1.56 -19.14
CA GLY A 175 13.28 -0.39 -19.99
C GLY A 175 12.01 0.37 -20.43
N LEU A 176 10.82 -0.18 -20.20
CA LEU A 176 9.56 0.54 -20.48
C LEU A 176 9.35 1.69 -19.50
N SER A 177 8.91 2.84 -20.01
CA SER A 177 8.60 4.04 -19.23
C SER A 177 7.38 4.77 -19.78
N PHE A 178 6.78 5.60 -18.95
CA PHE A 178 5.66 6.46 -19.30
C PHE A 178 6.10 7.93 -19.28
N PHE A 179 5.52 8.73 -20.17
CA PHE A 179 5.69 10.18 -20.21
C PHE A 179 4.37 10.87 -19.85
N ASN A 180 4.43 12.15 -19.48
CA ASN A 180 3.26 12.94 -19.03
C ASN A 180 2.49 12.25 -17.89
N THR A 181 3.23 11.75 -16.91
CA THR A 181 2.68 10.97 -15.80
C THR A 181 2.23 11.88 -14.67
N GLU A 182 1.07 11.59 -14.10
CA GLU A 182 0.58 12.20 -12.86
C GLU A 182 0.41 11.11 -11.79
N MET A 183 0.88 11.41 -10.58
CA MET A 183 0.73 10.55 -9.41
C MET A 183 0.12 11.39 -8.30
N ILE A 184 -1.14 11.15 -7.99
CA ILE A 184 -1.92 11.95 -7.04
C ILE A 184 -2.25 11.07 -5.84
N ASP A 185 -1.91 11.53 -4.64
CA ASP A 185 -2.20 10.78 -3.41
C ASP A 185 -3.62 10.99 -2.89
N GLY A 186 -4.03 10.14 -1.94
CA GLY A 186 -5.39 10.13 -1.41
C GLY A 186 -5.81 11.37 -0.63
N ASN A 187 -4.90 12.28 -0.29
CA ASN A 187 -5.21 13.53 0.41
C ASN A 187 -5.37 14.72 -0.55
N HIS A 188 -5.18 14.50 -1.86
CA HIS A 188 -5.34 15.53 -2.88
C HIS A 188 -6.58 15.29 -3.74
N TYR A 189 -7.15 16.40 -4.22
CA TYR A 189 -8.33 16.38 -5.09
C TYR A 189 -7.95 15.83 -6.47
N MET A 190 -8.65 14.78 -6.92
CA MET A 190 -8.28 14.00 -8.10
C MET A 190 -9.52 13.59 -8.90
N PRO A 191 -9.36 13.24 -10.20
CA PRO A 191 -10.42 12.58 -10.95
C PRO A 191 -10.67 11.17 -10.41
N LEU A 192 -11.94 10.84 -10.20
CA LEU A 192 -12.40 9.53 -9.73
C LEU A 192 -12.78 8.63 -10.92
N PRO A 193 -12.80 7.29 -10.76
CA PRO A 193 -13.17 6.34 -11.82
C PRO A 193 -14.54 6.59 -12.46
N ASN A 194 -15.47 7.15 -11.70
CA ASN A 194 -16.83 7.47 -12.16
C ASN A 194 -16.92 8.77 -12.97
N GLY A 195 -15.79 9.45 -13.23
CA GLY A 195 -15.73 10.72 -13.96
C GLY A 195 -15.99 11.97 -13.11
N SER A 196 -16.34 11.81 -11.83
CA SER A 196 -16.41 12.92 -10.87
C SER A 196 -15.03 13.29 -10.32
N TYR A 197 -14.96 14.30 -9.46
CA TYR A 197 -13.75 14.66 -8.73
C TYR A 197 -13.96 14.54 -7.22
N GLY A 198 -12.92 14.11 -6.50
CA GLY A 198 -13.00 13.87 -5.06
C GLY A 198 -11.62 13.68 -4.43
N TYR A 199 -11.62 13.36 -3.13
CA TYR A 199 -10.41 13.03 -2.37
C TYR A 199 -10.29 11.52 -2.20
N GLY A 200 -9.18 10.97 -2.69
CA GLY A 200 -8.92 9.53 -2.65
C GLY A 200 -9.97 8.70 -3.37
N ASN A 201 -9.72 7.38 -3.42
CA ASN A 201 -10.74 6.39 -3.77
C ASN A 201 -10.93 5.49 -2.56
N THR A 202 -12.19 5.18 -2.22
CA THR A 202 -12.46 4.24 -1.13
C THR A 202 -11.96 2.85 -1.52
N GLY A 203 -11.10 2.27 -0.69
CA GLY A 203 -10.56 0.92 -0.89
C GLY A 203 -9.26 0.93 -1.71
N ASN A 204 -9.37 0.71 -3.02
CA ASN A 204 -8.24 0.39 -3.87
C ASN A 204 -7.68 1.60 -4.62
N GLY A 205 -6.39 1.54 -4.95
CA GLY A 205 -5.74 2.49 -5.87
C GLY A 205 -6.35 2.43 -7.27
N VAL A 206 -6.19 3.52 -8.05
CA VAL A 206 -6.77 3.65 -9.39
C VAL A 206 -5.69 4.04 -10.40
N ILE A 207 -5.74 3.42 -11.57
CA ILE A 207 -4.88 3.75 -12.72
C ILE A 207 -5.78 4.22 -13.87
N ARG A 208 -5.37 5.28 -14.56
CA ARG A 208 -6.01 5.78 -15.77
C ARG A 208 -4.97 6.03 -16.84
N ILE A 209 -5.17 5.45 -18.03
CA ILE A 209 -4.36 5.71 -19.23
C ILE A 209 -5.32 6.29 -20.28
N THR A 210 -4.94 7.40 -20.90
CA THR A 210 -5.77 8.16 -21.85
C THR A 210 -5.01 8.51 -23.10
#